data_AF-A0A7S1ZRU0-F1
#
_entry.id   AF-A0A7S1ZRU0-F1
#
_cell.length_a   1.000
_cell.length_b   1.000
_cell.length_c   1.000
_cell.angle_alpha   90.00
_cell.angle_beta   90.00
_cell.angle_gamma   90.00
#
_symmetry.space_group_name_H-M   'P 1'
#
loop_
_entity.id
_entity.type
_entity.pdbx_description
1 polymer ?
#
loop_
_entity_poly.entity_id
_entity_poly.type
_entity_poly.pdbx_seq_one_letter_code
_entity_poly.pdbx_strand_id
1 'polypeptide(L)'
;RRGGAGGGEGGEGESYVRSPYFCLPGNVADSSIAPSCRACFDYTNALADVTVGYMGAPLEGAGGPLGIGGGQRMDEAYQTLTVRNHRGEKLVDAAVAAGRIGVGNEATGSGSHEKISAATVGSDAIVMAMTG
;
A
#
# COMPACT_ATOMS: atom_id res chain seq x y z
N ARG A 1 40.04 15.23 1.45
CA ARG A 1 40.70 14.37 0.43
C ARG A 1 41.02 13.02 1.08
N ARG A 2 40.83 11.93 0.33
CA ARG A 2 40.76 10.49 0.70
C ARG A 2 39.40 10.13 1.30
N GLY A 3 38.46 9.49 0.60
CA GLY A 3 38.56 8.65 -0.60
C GLY A 3 38.85 7.21 -0.19
N GLY A 4 37.79 6.42 -0.08
CA GLY A 4 37.82 4.98 0.17
C GLY A 4 36.59 4.37 -0.49
N ALA A 5 36.75 3.96 -1.75
CA ALA A 5 35.76 3.22 -2.51
C ALA A 5 35.79 1.76 -2.05
N GLY A 6 34.74 1.30 -1.40
CA GLY A 6 34.44 -0.13 -1.24
C GLY A 6 33.52 -0.54 -2.37
N GLY A 7 34.06 -1.17 -3.40
CA GLY A 7 33.28 -1.81 -4.46
C GLY A 7 32.59 -3.05 -3.90
N GLY A 8 31.26 -3.02 -3.85
CA GLY A 8 30.42 -4.20 -3.78
C GLY A 8 29.82 -4.42 -5.15
N GLU A 9 30.15 -5.55 -5.78
CA GLU A 9 29.55 -6.03 -7.03
C GLU A 9 28.06 -6.29 -6.80
N GLY A 10 27.21 -5.37 -7.28
CA GLY A 10 25.77 -5.57 -7.41
C GLY A 10 25.46 -6.00 -8.84
N GLY A 11 24.85 -7.18 -8.99
CA GLY A 11 24.37 -7.71 -10.27
C GLY A 11 23.33 -6.81 -10.96
N GLU A 12 23.01 -7.14 -12.20
CA GLU A 12 22.14 -6.41 -13.14
C GLU A 12 20.88 -5.78 -12.49
N GLY A 13 21.02 -4.51 -12.12
CA GLY A 13 20.05 -3.41 -12.01
C GLY A 13 18.58 -3.72 -11.70
N GLU A 14 18.22 -3.83 -10.42
CA GLU A 14 16.83 -3.63 -9.98
C GLU A 14 16.41 -2.18 -10.22
N SER A 15 15.61 -1.93 -11.27
CA SER A 15 15.07 -0.60 -11.57
C SER A 15 13.63 -0.47 -11.05
N TYR A 16 13.38 0.53 -10.20
CA TYR A 16 12.03 0.87 -9.73
C TYR A 16 11.35 1.79 -10.74
N VAL A 17 10.17 1.41 -11.21
CA VAL A 17 9.33 2.22 -12.11
C VAL A 17 8.12 2.73 -11.35
N ARG A 18 7.86 4.03 -11.44
CA ARG A 18 6.67 4.67 -10.88
C ARG A 18 5.88 5.37 -11.98
N SER A 19 4.65 4.91 -12.21
CA SER A 19 3.71 5.55 -13.13
C SER A 19 2.55 6.14 -12.33
N PRO A 20 2.26 7.45 -12.48
CA PRO A 20 1.06 8.03 -11.91
C PRO A 20 -0.20 7.36 -12.46
N TYR A 21 -1.25 7.23 -11.65
CA TYR A 21 -2.47 6.53 -12.03
C TYR A 21 -3.15 7.17 -13.26
N PHE A 22 -3.13 8.49 -13.37
CA PHE A 22 -3.70 9.24 -14.49
C PHE A 22 -2.93 9.08 -15.82
N CYS A 23 -1.76 8.42 -15.80
CA CYS A 23 -1.04 8.06 -17.03
C CYS A 23 -1.50 6.71 -17.59
N LEU A 24 -2.30 5.95 -16.84
CA LEU A 24 -2.86 4.68 -17.30
C LEU A 24 -4.19 4.90 -18.04
N PRO A 25 -4.54 4.06 -19.03
CA PRO A 25 -5.85 4.11 -19.65
C PRO A 25 -6.97 3.92 -18.62
N GLY A 26 -8.00 4.75 -18.65
CA GLY A 26 -9.10 4.71 -17.66
C GLY A 26 -9.90 3.41 -17.65
N ASN A 27 -9.82 2.62 -18.72
CA ASN A 27 -10.47 1.31 -18.86
C ASN A 27 -9.52 0.12 -18.59
N VAL A 28 -8.28 0.35 -18.14
CA VAL A 28 -7.31 -0.72 -17.89
C VAL A 28 -7.79 -1.71 -16.82
N ALA A 29 -8.66 -1.25 -15.91
CA ALA A 29 -9.22 -2.05 -14.85
C ALA A 29 -10.30 -3.06 -15.33
N ASP A 30 -10.98 -2.78 -16.45
CA ASP A 30 -12.16 -3.55 -16.88
C ASP A 30 -11.85 -5.01 -17.16
N SER A 31 -10.74 -5.27 -17.88
CA SER A 31 -10.28 -6.64 -18.17
C SER A 31 -9.45 -7.23 -17.04
N SER A 32 -8.96 -6.40 -16.11
CA SER A 32 -7.98 -6.78 -15.09
C SER A 32 -8.65 -7.17 -13.76
N ILE A 33 -9.84 -6.65 -13.48
CA ILE A 33 -10.60 -6.95 -12.25
C ILE A 33 -11.64 -8.04 -12.52
N ALA A 34 -11.41 -9.21 -11.92
CA ALA A 34 -12.34 -10.33 -12.01
C ALA A 34 -13.74 -9.96 -11.48
N PRO A 35 -14.83 -10.54 -12.05
CA PRO A 35 -16.20 -10.22 -11.61
C PRO A 35 -16.44 -10.46 -10.12
N SER A 36 -15.85 -11.50 -9.53
CA SER A 36 -15.96 -11.77 -8.09
C SER A 36 -15.38 -10.64 -7.23
N CYS A 37 -14.29 -10.01 -7.67
CA CYS A 37 -13.67 -8.89 -6.96
C CYS A 37 -14.57 -7.64 -6.92
N ARG A 38 -15.46 -7.47 -7.91
CA ARG A 38 -16.44 -6.37 -7.95
C ARG A 38 -17.59 -6.56 -6.96
N ALA A 39 -17.77 -7.78 -6.45
CA ALA A 39 -18.78 -8.13 -5.46
C ALA A 39 -18.18 -8.44 -4.08
N CYS A 40 -16.87 -8.25 -3.90
CA CYS A 40 -16.22 -8.47 -2.62
C CYS A 40 -16.39 -7.25 -1.72
N PHE A 41 -16.91 -7.47 -0.50
CA PHE A 41 -17.04 -6.44 0.53
C PHE A 41 -16.02 -6.59 1.66
N ASP A 42 -15.14 -7.58 1.58
CA ASP A 42 -14.17 -7.91 2.62
C ASP A 42 -12.77 -7.38 2.31
N TYR A 43 -12.67 -6.07 2.09
CA TYR A 43 -11.39 -5.43 1.73
C TYR A 43 -10.32 -5.57 2.83
N THR A 44 -10.74 -5.61 4.10
CA THR A 44 -9.84 -5.68 5.25
C THR A 44 -9.63 -7.08 5.80
N ASN A 45 -10.18 -8.12 5.14
CA ASN A 45 -10.10 -9.51 5.58
C ASN A 45 -10.55 -9.69 7.04
N ALA A 46 -11.84 -9.43 7.27
CA ALA A 46 -12.45 -9.29 8.59
C ALA A 46 -12.40 -10.56 9.44
N LEU A 47 -12.29 -11.74 8.82
CA LEU A 47 -12.29 -13.04 9.50
C LEU A 47 -10.89 -13.55 9.86
N ALA A 48 -9.83 -12.85 9.44
CA ALA A 48 -8.47 -13.22 9.81
C ALA A 48 -8.18 -13.00 11.30
N ASP A 49 -7.20 -13.71 11.85
CA ASP A 49 -6.66 -13.41 13.18
C ASP A 49 -5.74 -12.17 13.13
N VAL A 50 -4.97 -12.04 12.04
CA VAL A 50 -4.09 -10.91 11.72
C VAL A 50 -4.22 -10.57 10.25
N THR A 51 -4.28 -9.29 9.91
CA THR A 51 -4.22 -8.79 8.53
C THR A 51 -2.97 -7.93 8.34
N VAL A 52 -2.26 -8.14 7.25
CA VAL A 52 -1.09 -7.33 6.84
C VAL A 52 -1.41 -6.68 5.50
N GLY A 53 -1.10 -5.39 5.36
CA GLY A 53 -1.31 -4.63 4.13
C GLY A 53 -0.51 -3.34 4.13
N TYR A 54 -0.84 -2.40 3.26
CA TYR A 54 -0.19 -1.08 3.19
C TYR A 54 -1.17 0.09 3.25
N MET A 55 -2.48 -0.19 3.24
CA MET A 55 -3.52 0.82 2.99
C MET A 55 -3.63 1.88 4.08
N GLY A 56 -3.17 1.59 5.31
CA GLY A 56 -3.08 2.55 6.41
C GLY A 56 -1.65 2.92 6.79
N ALA A 57 -0.64 2.47 6.02
CA ALA A 57 0.75 2.79 6.27
C ALA A 57 1.07 4.17 5.69
N PRO A 58 1.91 4.98 6.36
CA PRO A 58 2.31 6.27 5.81
C PRO A 58 3.07 6.08 4.50
N LEU A 59 2.77 6.94 3.53
CA LEU A 59 3.54 7.05 2.29
C LEU A 59 4.76 8.01 2.45
N GLU A 60 5.15 8.30 3.69
CA GLU A 60 6.13 9.35 4.05
C GLU A 60 7.48 9.14 3.35
N GLY A 61 8.07 10.24 2.89
CA GLY A 61 9.20 10.27 1.93
C GLY A 61 8.81 10.95 0.61
N ALA A 62 7.53 10.95 0.23
CA ALA A 62 7.02 11.60 -0.97
C ALA A 62 7.17 13.14 -0.89
N GLY A 63 8.34 13.65 -1.31
CA GLY A 63 8.68 15.06 -1.27
C GLY A 63 7.62 15.98 -1.89
N GLY A 64 7.22 16.99 -1.10
CA GLY A 64 6.51 18.17 -1.55
C GLY A 64 4.98 18.06 -1.69
N PRO A 65 4.28 19.20 -1.81
CA PRO A 65 2.82 19.33 -1.75
C PRO A 65 2.04 18.62 -2.88
N LEU A 66 2.72 17.91 -3.77
CA LEU A 66 2.16 17.09 -4.84
C LEU A 66 2.63 15.62 -4.81
N GLY A 67 3.50 15.21 -3.88
CA GLY A 67 3.92 13.82 -3.69
C GLY A 67 4.60 13.13 -4.89
N ILE A 68 5.00 13.92 -5.90
CA ILE A 68 5.77 13.46 -7.06
C ILE A 68 7.26 13.68 -6.74
N GLY A 69 7.96 12.62 -6.34
CA GLY A 69 9.42 12.66 -6.25
C GLY A 69 10.11 11.98 -5.08
N GLY A 70 9.44 11.16 -4.26
CA GLY A 70 10.15 10.48 -3.16
C GLY A 70 9.42 9.35 -2.42
N GLY A 71 8.43 8.71 -3.03
CA GLY A 71 7.77 7.58 -2.35
C GLY A 71 8.78 6.52 -1.93
N GLN A 72 8.67 6.01 -0.69
CA GLN A 72 9.49 4.89 -0.24
C GLN A 72 9.39 3.72 -1.22
N ARG A 73 10.51 3.00 -1.40
CA ARG A 73 10.48 1.75 -2.14
C ARG A 73 9.60 0.75 -1.40
N MET A 74 8.92 -0.12 -2.14
CA MET A 74 7.98 -1.09 -1.56
C MET A 74 8.65 -2.09 -0.60
N ASP A 75 9.96 -2.31 -0.74
CA ASP A 75 10.79 -3.18 0.12
C ASP A 75 11.34 -2.47 1.37
N GLU A 76 11.18 -1.15 1.47
CA GLU A 76 11.63 -0.34 2.61
C GLU A 76 10.45 0.31 3.38
N ALA A 77 9.24 0.28 2.79
CA ALA A 77 8.05 0.93 3.33
C ALA A 77 7.47 0.18 4.54
N TYR A 78 6.83 0.93 5.44
CA TYR A 78 6.02 0.35 6.51
C TYR A 78 4.81 -0.41 5.94
N GLN A 79 4.39 -1.42 6.68
CA GLN A 79 3.15 -2.14 6.46
C GLN A 79 2.16 -1.87 7.59
N THR A 80 0.87 -1.86 7.27
CA THR A 80 -0.21 -1.85 8.23
C THR A 80 -0.41 -3.26 8.78
N LEU A 81 -0.47 -3.38 10.11
CA LEU A 81 -0.76 -4.62 10.82
C LEU A 81 -2.06 -4.44 11.61
N THR A 82 -3.08 -5.26 11.35
CA THR A 82 -4.34 -5.27 12.11
C THR A 82 -4.44 -6.57 12.88
N VAL A 83 -4.44 -6.49 14.22
CA VAL A 83 -4.69 -7.62 15.12
C VAL A 83 -6.17 -7.67 15.46
N ARG A 84 -6.84 -8.79 15.16
CA ARG A 84 -8.32 -8.89 15.26
C ARG A 84 -8.81 -9.65 16.48
N ASN A 85 -7.97 -10.51 17.06
CA ASN A 85 -8.32 -11.30 18.23
C ASN A 85 -7.08 -11.81 18.99
N HIS A 86 -7.32 -12.51 20.10
CA HIS A 86 -6.28 -13.04 20.99
C HIS A 86 -5.31 -14.03 20.33
N ARG A 87 -5.72 -14.76 19.28
CA ARG A 87 -4.81 -15.65 18.54
C ARG A 87 -3.85 -14.83 17.69
N GLY A 88 -4.36 -13.76 17.08
CA GLY A 88 -3.55 -12.84 16.31
C GLY A 88 -2.55 -12.08 17.16
N GLU A 89 -2.95 -11.66 18.36
CA GLU A 89 -2.04 -11.04 19.34
C GLU A 89 -0.88 -11.98 19.68
N LYS A 90 -1.17 -13.25 20.05
CA LYS A 90 -0.13 -14.26 20.32
C LYS A 90 0.79 -14.50 19.13
N LEU A 91 0.27 -14.46 17.91
CA LEU A 91 1.07 -14.62 16.69
C LEU A 91 2.06 -13.45 16.53
N VAL A 92 1.59 -12.22 16.70
CA VAL A 92 2.41 -11.01 16.59
C VAL A 92 3.46 -10.96 17.70
N ASP A 93 3.07 -11.23 18.94
CA ASP A 93 3.98 -11.27 20.08
C ASP A 93 5.11 -12.29 19.88
N ALA A 94 4.78 -13.49 19.39
CA ALA A 94 5.77 -14.51 19.09
C ALA A 94 6.74 -14.06 17.98
N ALA A 95 6.24 -13.39 16.94
CA ALA A 95 7.07 -12.88 15.85
C ALA A 95 8.01 -11.75 16.30
N VAL A 96 7.52 -10.84 17.15
CA VAL A 96 8.32 -9.77 17.76
C VAL A 96 9.37 -10.34 18.71
N ALA A 97 8.97 -11.23 19.61
CA ALA A 97 9.89 -11.88 20.55
C ALA A 97 11.00 -12.68 19.84
N ALA A 98 10.68 -13.26 18.67
CA ALA A 98 11.65 -13.95 17.82
C ALA A 98 12.51 -12.99 16.95
N GLY A 99 12.34 -11.68 17.06
CA GLY A 99 13.07 -10.68 16.28
C GLY A 99 12.81 -10.73 14.79
N ARG A 100 11.64 -11.24 14.36
CA ARG A 100 11.28 -11.42 12.94
C ARG A 100 10.64 -10.18 12.33
N ILE A 101 9.95 -9.39 13.16
CA ILE A 101 9.30 -8.15 12.76
C ILE A 101 9.56 -7.06 13.80
N GLY A 102 9.60 -5.81 13.36
CA GLY A 102 9.50 -4.63 14.21
C GLY A 102 8.10 -4.04 14.07
N VAL A 103 7.45 -3.72 15.19
CA VAL A 103 6.16 -3.02 15.20
C VAL A 103 6.43 -1.54 15.39
N GLY A 104 6.01 -0.73 14.42
CA GLY A 104 6.14 0.73 14.45
C GLY A 104 5.07 1.41 15.31
N ASN A 105 4.93 2.72 15.13
CA ASN A 105 3.88 3.50 15.80
C ASN A 105 2.48 3.08 15.34
N GLU A 106 1.48 3.40 16.16
CA GLU A 106 0.07 3.23 15.78
C GLU A 106 -0.25 4.02 14.51
N ALA A 107 -0.97 3.38 13.59
CA ALA A 107 -1.37 4.01 12.34
C ALA A 107 -2.36 5.15 12.63
N THR A 108 -2.13 6.31 12.02
CA THR A 108 -2.98 7.51 12.17
C THR A 108 -3.51 7.96 10.82
N GLY A 109 -4.66 8.62 10.83
CA GLY A 109 -5.30 9.19 9.64
C GLY A 109 -5.66 10.66 9.88
N SER A 110 -5.59 11.48 8.84
CA SER A 110 -5.99 12.89 8.88
C SER A 110 -6.55 13.35 7.54
N GLY A 111 -7.26 14.49 7.55
CA GLY A 111 -7.93 15.03 6.37
C GLY A 111 -9.34 14.49 6.15
N SER A 112 -9.97 14.97 5.08
CA SER A 112 -11.31 14.56 4.63
C SER A 112 -11.18 13.70 3.38
N HIS A 113 -11.96 12.62 3.31
CA HIS A 113 -11.91 11.65 2.21
C HIS A 113 -13.12 11.74 1.28
N GLU A 114 -14.16 12.47 1.66
CA GLU A 114 -15.45 12.49 0.97
C GLU A 114 -15.33 12.97 -0.48
N LYS A 115 -14.59 14.06 -0.71
CA LYS A 115 -14.42 14.63 -2.06
C LYS A 115 -13.61 13.71 -2.98
N ILE A 116 -12.53 13.11 -2.45
CA ILE A 116 -11.70 12.20 -3.24
C ILE A 116 -12.46 10.92 -3.55
N SER A 117 -13.17 10.34 -2.58
CA SER A 117 -14.02 9.17 -2.80
C SER A 117 -15.11 9.44 -3.84
N ALA A 118 -15.85 10.54 -3.73
CA ALA A 118 -16.90 10.88 -4.69
C ALA A 118 -16.34 11.09 -6.10
N ALA A 119 -15.23 11.82 -6.23
CA ALA A 119 -14.59 12.07 -7.53
C ALA A 119 -14.05 10.79 -8.17
N THR A 120 -13.40 9.92 -7.38
CA THR A 120 -12.88 8.64 -7.86
C THR A 120 -14.01 7.70 -8.30
N VAL A 121 -15.08 7.57 -7.51
CA VAL A 121 -16.25 6.76 -7.89
C VAL A 121 -16.90 7.29 -9.17
N GLY A 122 -17.10 8.61 -9.28
CA GLY A 122 -17.70 9.24 -10.46
C GLY A 122 -16.83 9.22 -11.72
N SER A 123 -15.54 8.88 -11.59
CA SER A 123 -14.60 8.79 -12.72
C SER A 123 -14.21 7.35 -13.06
N ASP A 124 -14.70 6.36 -12.30
CA ASP A 124 -14.36 4.96 -12.49
C ASP A 124 -15.17 4.35 -13.64
N ALA A 125 -14.48 3.79 -14.63
CA ALA A 125 -15.12 3.25 -15.84
C ALA A 125 -16.05 2.06 -15.54
N ILE A 126 -15.70 1.22 -14.56
CA ILE A 126 -16.52 0.07 -14.15
C ILE A 126 -17.81 0.56 -13.50
N VAL A 127 -17.71 1.55 -12.60
CA VAL A 127 -18.89 2.14 -11.94
C VAL A 127 -19.80 2.83 -12.96
N MET A 128 -19.23 3.64 -13.85
CA MET A 128 -20.00 4.35 -14.88
C MET A 128 -20.76 3.39 -15.79
N ALA A 129 -20.17 2.24 -16.12
CA ALA A 129 -20.84 1.20 -16.91
C ALA A 129 -22.00 0.51 -16.16
N MET A 130 -22.04 0.55 -14.83
CA MET A 130 -23.11 -0.04 -14.02
C MET A 130 -24.31 0.90 -13.85
N THR A 131 -24.10 2.21 -13.90
CA THR A 131 -25.13 3.20 -13.54
C THR A 131 -25.98 3.70 -14.70
N GLY A 132 -25.61 3.43 -15.96
CA GLY A 132 -26.41 3.73 -17.16
C GLY A 132 -26.45 5.20 -17.53
#